data_AF-A0A3D4N037-F1
#
_entry.id   AF-A0A3D4N037-F1
#
_cell.length_a   1.000
_cell.length_b   1.000
_cell.length_c   1.000
_cell.angle_alpha   90.00
_cell.angle_beta   90.00
_cell.angle_gamma   90.00
#
_symmetry.space_group_name_H-M   'P 1'
#
loop_
_entity.id
_entity.type
_entity.pdbx_description
1 polymer ?
#
loop_
_entity_poly.entity_id
_entity_poly.type
_entity_poly.pdbx_seq_one_letter_code
_entity_poly.pdbx_strand_id
1 'polypeptide(L)'
;MTLRDIRKHAVEHMEAEAVRLEKDLVKMRAIHGKLQLELFDAGKRLDSSPASGSLVKQTEELQKRISEIVVTMHHLDARISRIKHRAERLRRNG
;
A
#
# COMPACT_ATOMS: atom_id res chain seq x y z
N MET A 1 -34.47 15.07 -4.76
CA MET A 1 -33.42 14.38 -3.98
C MET A 1 -33.46 14.90 -2.56
N THR A 2 -33.61 14.03 -1.56
CA THR A 2 -33.70 14.40 -0.15
C THR A 2 -32.32 14.48 0.50
N LEU A 3 -32.20 15.10 1.68
CA LEU A 3 -30.98 15.07 2.48
C LEU A 3 -30.51 13.64 2.79
N ARG A 4 -31.46 12.71 2.94
CA ARG A 4 -31.20 11.29 3.12
C ARG A 4 -30.55 10.67 1.89
N ASP A 5 -31.02 11.00 0.70
CA ASP A 5 -30.46 10.50 -0.57
C ASP A 5 -29.04 11.03 -0.80
N ILE A 6 -28.81 12.32 -0.52
CA ILE A 6 -27.47 12.94 -0.62
C ILE A 6 -26.50 12.25 0.34
N ARG A 7 -26.92 12.01 1.58
CA ARG A 7 -26.11 11.34 2.60
C ARG A 7 -25.79 9.90 2.21
N LYS A 8 -26.78 9.15 1.73
CA LYS A 8 -26.60 7.78 1.23
C LYS A 8 -25.58 7.76 0.09
N HIS A 9 -25.74 8.64 -0.90
CA HIS A 9 -24.83 8.69 -2.05
C HIS A 9 -23.39 9.06 -1.65
N ALA A 10 -23.23 9.98 -0.70
CA ALA A 10 -21.92 10.34 -0.18
C ALA A 10 -21.22 9.16 0.54
N VAL A 11 -21.98 8.37 1.31
CA VAL A 11 -21.45 7.15 1.96
C VAL A 11 -21.05 6.10 0.93
N GLU A 12 -21.90 5.84 -0.07
CA GLU A 12 -21.61 4.91 -1.15
C GLU A 12 -20.33 5.30 -1.92
N HIS A 13 -20.16 6.58 -2.21
CA HIS A 13 -18.94 7.08 -2.87
C HIS A 13 -17.69 6.87 -2.00
N MET A 14 -17.78 7.14 -0.70
CA MET A 14 -16.66 6.91 0.23
C MET A 14 -16.30 5.42 0.34
N GLU A 15 -17.30 4.55 0.36
CA GLU A 15 -17.09 3.09 0.39
C GLU A 15 -16.47 2.58 -0.91
N ALA A 16 -16.95 3.06 -2.05
CA ALA A 16 -16.37 2.73 -3.35
C ALA A 16 -14.91 3.20 -3.45
N GLU A 17 -14.59 4.40 -2.94
CA GLU A 17 -13.22 4.89 -2.86
C GLU A 17 -12.36 4.01 -1.95
N ALA A 18 -12.85 3.63 -0.77
CA ALA A 18 -12.13 2.75 0.15
C ALA A 18 -11.80 1.40 -0.51
N VAL A 19 -12.77 0.78 -1.19
CA VAL A 19 -12.57 -0.49 -1.92
C VAL A 19 -11.52 -0.34 -3.03
N ARG A 20 -11.53 0.78 -3.77
CA ARG A 20 -10.50 1.05 -4.79
C ARG A 20 -9.10 1.12 -4.15
N LEU A 21 -8.97 1.87 -3.06
CA LEU A 21 -7.69 2.03 -2.36
C LEU A 21 -7.21 0.70 -1.74
N GLU A 22 -8.11 -0.14 -1.27
CA GLU A 22 -7.77 -1.50 -0.79
C GLU A 22 -7.21 -2.38 -1.91
N LYS A 23 -7.79 -2.31 -3.12
CA LYS A 23 -7.23 -3.03 -4.28
C LYS A 23 -5.82 -2.54 -4.61
N ASP A 24 -5.58 -1.24 -4.53
CA ASP A 24 -4.25 -0.68 -4.76
C ASP A 24 -3.27 -1.12 -3.67
N LEU A 25 -3.70 -1.17 -2.40
CA LEU A 25 -2.90 -1.68 -1.30
C LEU A 25 -2.52 -3.15 -1.49
N VAL A 26 -3.45 -3.98 -1.96
CA VAL A 26 -3.18 -5.40 -2.29
C VAL A 26 -2.12 -5.51 -3.38
N LYS A 27 -2.19 -4.67 -4.43
CA LYS A 27 -1.14 -4.63 -5.47
C LYS A 27 0.21 -4.21 -4.89
N MET A 28 0.25 -3.20 -4.03
CA MET A 28 1.49 -2.76 -3.39
C MET A 28 2.10 -3.85 -2.51
N ARG A 29 1.29 -4.57 -1.74
CA ARG A 29 1.73 -5.74 -0.95
C ARG A 29 2.33 -6.83 -1.84
N ALA A 30 1.74 -7.09 -3.00
CA ALA A 30 2.28 -8.05 -3.96
C ALA A 30 3.63 -7.60 -4.54
N ILE A 31 3.79 -6.31 -4.86
CA ILE A 31 5.07 -5.74 -5.32
C ILE A 31 6.12 -5.83 -4.21
N HIS A 32 5.77 -5.46 -2.98
CA HIS A 32 6.65 -5.58 -1.82
C HIS A 32 7.15 -7.02 -1.64
N GLY A 33 6.25 -8.01 -1.69
CA GLY A 33 6.62 -9.42 -1.60
C GLY A 33 7.59 -9.86 -2.71
N LYS A 34 7.39 -9.39 -3.95
CA LYS A 34 8.33 -9.65 -5.05
C LYS A 34 9.71 -9.04 -4.80
N LEU A 35 9.78 -7.79 -4.37
CA LEU A 35 11.05 -7.13 -4.06
C LEU A 35 11.78 -7.81 -2.90
N GLN A 36 11.06 -8.31 -1.89
CA GLN A 36 11.68 -9.08 -0.81
C GLN A 36 12.32 -10.37 -1.31
N LEU A 37 11.65 -11.08 -2.24
CA LEU A 37 12.23 -12.27 -2.87
C LEU A 37 13.46 -11.91 -3.73
N GLU A 38 13.39 -10.85 -4.51
CA GLU A 38 14.52 -10.35 -5.30
C GLU A 38 15.71 -9.97 -4.42
N LEU A 39 15.47 -9.31 -3.28
CA LEU A 39 16.51 -8.95 -2.31
C LEU A 39 17.14 -10.20 -1.70
N PHE A 40 16.34 -11.20 -1.36
CA PHE A 40 16.83 -12.47 -0.84
C PHE A 40 17.72 -13.22 -1.85
N ASP A 41 17.29 -13.28 -3.11
CA ASP A 41 18.08 -13.90 -4.18
C ASP A 41 19.36 -13.12 -4.48
N ALA A 42 19.30 -11.79 -4.45
CA ALA A 42 20.49 -10.94 -4.57
C ALA A 42 21.46 -11.15 -3.40
N GLY A 43 20.94 -11.30 -2.18
CA GLY A 43 21.73 -11.64 -0.99
C GLY A 43 22.48 -12.97 -1.14
N LYS A 44 21.81 -14.02 -1.60
CA LYS A 44 22.48 -15.32 -1.89
C LYS A 44 23.60 -15.19 -2.91
N ARG A 45 23.41 -14.39 -3.95
CA ARG A 45 24.45 -14.13 -4.97
C ARG A 45 25.61 -13.35 -4.38
N LEU A 46 25.33 -12.38 -3.50
CA LEU A 46 26.35 -11.61 -2.81
C LEU A 46 27.16 -12.50 -1.86
N ASP A 47 26.54 -13.41 -1.12
CA ASP A 47 27.26 -14.37 -0.27
C ASP A 47 28.22 -15.24 -1.09
N SER A 48 27.82 -15.65 -2.30
CA SER A 48 28.68 -16.40 -3.22
C SER A 48 29.78 -15.56 -3.87
N SER A 49 29.63 -14.23 -3.89
CA SER A 49 30.58 -13.30 -4.52
C SER A 49 30.61 -11.94 -3.80
N PRO A 50 31.21 -11.88 -2.59
CA PRO A 50 31.07 -10.71 -1.70
C PRO A 50 31.73 -9.43 -2.22
N ALA A 51 32.77 -9.57 -3.06
CA ALA A 51 33.50 -8.44 -3.65
C ALA A 51 32.78 -7.82 -4.87
N SER A 52 31.62 -8.35 -5.27
CA SER A 52 30.89 -7.84 -6.42
C SER A 52 30.21 -6.51 -6.10
N GLY A 53 30.86 -5.40 -6.44
CA GLY A 53 30.32 -4.06 -6.21
C GLY A 53 29.00 -3.79 -6.96
N SER A 54 28.71 -4.50 -8.05
CA SER A 54 27.42 -4.40 -8.73
C SER A 54 26.29 -5.07 -7.95
N LEU A 55 26.55 -6.21 -7.29
CA LEU A 55 25.57 -6.88 -6.44
C LEU A 55 25.27 -6.06 -5.18
N VAL A 56 26.28 -5.44 -4.57
CA VAL A 56 26.08 -4.53 -3.42
C VAL A 56 25.13 -3.40 -3.79
N LYS A 57 25.42 -2.68 -4.88
CA LYS A 57 24.55 -1.59 -5.38
C LYS A 57 23.13 -2.06 -5.68
N GLN A 58 22.99 -3.25 -6.26
CA GLN A 58 21.67 -3.85 -6.52
C GLN A 58 20.91 -4.12 -5.23
N THR A 59 21.56 -4.67 -4.20
CA THR A 59 20.92 -4.94 -2.90
C THR A 59 20.49 -3.65 -2.19
N GLU A 60 21.31 -2.60 -2.22
CA GLU A 60 20.97 -1.29 -1.63
C GLU A 60 19.77 -0.65 -2.33
N GLU A 61 19.74 -0.71 -3.66
CA GLU A 61 18.61 -0.20 -4.45
C GLU A 61 17.31 -0.96 -4.17
N LEU A 62 17.38 -2.29 -4.02
CA LEU A 62 16.23 -3.11 -3.63
C LEU A 62 15.73 -2.74 -2.21
N GLN A 63 16.63 -2.56 -1.25
CA GLN A 63 16.28 -2.11 0.11
C GLN A 63 15.61 -0.74 0.11
N LYS A 64 16.11 0.19 -0.69
CA LYS A 64 15.52 1.53 -0.86
C LYS A 64 14.09 1.44 -1.39
N ARG A 65 13.86 0.69 -2.47
CA ARG A 65 12.53 0.49 -3.05
C ARG A 65 11.55 -0.18 -2.09
N ILE A 66 12.00 -1.18 -1.34
CA ILE A 66 11.20 -1.82 -0.29
C ILE A 66 10.74 -0.78 0.74
N SER A 67 11.67 0.04 1.23
CA SER A 67 11.39 1.08 2.23
C SER A 67 10.39 2.11 1.72
N GLU A 68 10.55 2.58 0.49
CA GLU A 68 9.62 3.53 -0.16
C GLU A 68 8.21 2.95 -0.31
N ILE A 69 8.09 1.67 -0.67
CA ILE A 69 6.79 0.99 -0.79
C ILE A 69 6.13 0.86 0.57
N VAL A 70 6.86 0.51 1.63
CA VAL A 70 6.32 0.38 2.99
C VAL A 70 5.74 1.71 3.47
N VAL A 71 6.46 2.81 3.28
CA VAL A 71 5.97 4.17 3.62
C VAL A 71 4.67 4.47 2.87
N THR A 72 4.63 4.19 1.57
CA THR A 72 3.44 4.44 0.76
C THR A 72 2.26 3.57 1.18
N MET A 73 2.50 2.29 1.51
CA MET A 73 1.49 1.39 2.05
C MET A 73 0.90 1.92 3.37
N HIS A 74 1.73 2.40 4.30
CA HIS A 74 1.24 2.99 5.55
C HIS A 74 0.37 4.24 5.32
N HIS A 75 0.75 5.11 4.39
CA HIS A 75 -0.07 6.26 4.03
C HIS A 75 -1.42 5.84 3.42
N LEU A 76 -1.42 4.80 2.60
CA LEU A 76 -2.63 4.27 1.98
C LEU A 76 -3.55 3.61 3.02
N ASP A 77 -3.01 2.80 3.93
CA ASP A 77 -3.73 2.21 5.06
C ASP A 77 -4.38 3.29 5.94
N ALA A 78 -3.63 4.34 6.29
CA ALA A 78 -4.15 5.46 7.06
C ALA A 78 -5.28 6.20 6.33
N ARG A 79 -5.15 6.38 5.00
CA ARG A 79 -6.19 7.01 4.18
C ARG A 79 -7.46 6.15 4.13
N ILE A 80 -7.35 4.83 3.92
CA ILE A 80 -8.48 3.91 3.93
C ILE A 80 -9.21 3.99 5.27
N SER A 81 -8.46 3.92 6.38
CA SER A 81 -9.03 4.00 7.73
C SER A 81 -9.82 5.29 7.96
N ARG A 82 -9.27 6.45 7.54
CA ARG A 82 -9.97 7.74 7.64
C ARG A 82 -11.26 7.79 6.83
N ILE A 83 -11.25 7.27 5.60
CA ILE A 83 -12.44 7.26 4.73
C ILE A 83 -13.53 6.36 5.33
N LYS A 84 -13.17 5.15 5.77
CA LYS A 84 -14.11 4.22 6.42
C LYS A 84 -14.72 4.83 7.67
N HIS A 85 -13.89 5.42 8.55
CA HIS A 85 -14.37 6.06 9.76
C HIS A 85 -15.30 7.25 9.46
N ARG A 86 -15.00 8.04 8.42
CA ARG A 86 -15.88 9.14 7.97
C ARG A 86 -17.22 8.64 7.46
N ALA A 87 -17.22 7.59 6.64
CA ALA A 87 -18.43 6.96 6.11
C ALA A 87 -19.31 6.42 7.25
N GLU A 88 -18.70 5.77 8.23
CA GLU A 88 -19.39 5.24 9.40
C GLU A 88 -20.04 6.33 10.26
N ARG A 89 -19.33 7.44 10.51
CA ARG A 89 -19.91 8.59 11.23
C ARG A 89 -21.10 9.20 10.49
N LEU A 90 -21.01 9.33 9.17
CA LEU A 90 -22.12 9.84 8.35
C LEU A 90 -23.33 8.90 8.38
N ARG A 91 -23.10 7.58 8.44
CA ARG A 91 -24.15 6.58 8.57
C ARG A 91 -24.85 6.64 9.93
N ARG A 92 -24.11 6.85 11.02
CA ARG A 92 -24.65 6.92 12.40
C ARG A 92 -25.38 8.22 12.72
N ASN A 93 -24.94 9.34 12.16
CA ASN A 93 -25.62 10.64 12.25
C ASN A 93 -26.77 10.76 11.22
N GLY A 94 -27.09 9.63 10.59
CA GLY A 94 -27.95 9.39 9.44
C GLY A 94 -29.41 9.27 9.79
#